data_AF-A0A2X4UMW5-F1
#
_entry.id   AF-A0A2X4UMW5-F1
#
_cell.length_a   1.000
_cell.length_b   1.000
_cell.length_c   1.000
_cell.angle_alpha   90.00
_cell.angle_beta   90.00
_cell.angle_gamma   90.00
#
_symmetry.space_group_name_H-M   'P 1'
#
loop_
_entity.id
_entity.type
_entity.pdbx_description
1 polymer ?
#
loop_
_entity_poly.entity_id
_entity_poly.type
_entity_poly.pdbx_seq_one_letter_code
_entity_poly.pdbx_strand_id
1 'polypeptide(L)'
;MEKTFSDGIMNGLAALTPPVPEDMLLHSDDYRKGFICGFSHALEKRCNNVTIAHYRAGQLTFKYRLSQEQLSEFFIDAAENSPSPAFIDGYRNAKSFPVS
;
A
#
# COMPACT_ATOMS: atom_id res chain seq x y z
N MET A 1 -3.81 22.48 7.62
CA MET A 1 -3.23 21.38 8.42
C MET A 1 -2.91 20.27 7.44
N GLU A 2 -1.65 19.85 7.37
CA GLU A 2 -1.28 18.74 6.48
C GLU A 2 -1.84 17.43 7.04
N LYS A 3 -2.36 16.56 6.17
CA LYS A 3 -2.85 15.25 6.58
C LYS A 3 -1.67 14.39 7.05
N THR A 4 -1.85 13.72 8.18
CA THR A 4 -0.83 12.91 8.84
C THR A 4 -0.87 11.45 8.38
N PHE A 5 0.12 10.66 8.82
CA PHE A 5 0.11 9.20 8.66
C PHE A 5 -1.17 8.55 9.21
N SER A 6 -1.60 8.98 10.41
CA SER A 6 -2.82 8.46 11.06
C SER A 6 -4.08 8.78 10.27
N ASP A 7 -4.18 9.98 9.71
CA ASP A 7 -5.29 10.35 8.81
C ASP A 7 -5.30 9.46 7.56
N GLY A 8 -4.11 9.15 7.04
CA GLY A 8 -3.92 8.18 5.97
C GLY A 8 -4.50 6.82 6.33
N ILE A 9 -4.11 6.25 7.47
CA ILE A 9 -4.63 4.95 7.94
C ILE A 9 -6.16 4.94 7.99
N MET A 10 -6.76 5.95 8.64
CA MET A 10 -8.21 6.01 8.80
C MET A 10 -8.93 6.07 7.45
N ASN A 11 -8.42 6.87 6.52
CA ASN A 11 -8.99 6.97 5.17
C ASN A 11 -8.79 5.68 4.37
N GLY A 12 -7.65 5.00 4.53
CA GLY A 12 -7.36 3.71 3.91
C GLY A 12 -8.31 2.62 4.41
N LEU A 13 -8.56 2.56 5.71
CA LEU A 13 -9.51 1.61 6.32
C LEU A 13 -10.94 1.81 5.81
N ALA A 14 -11.36 3.06 5.62
CA ALA A 14 -12.69 3.40 5.10
C ALA A 14 -12.83 3.19 3.58
N ALA A 15 -11.73 3.09 2.84
CA ALA A 15 -11.77 3.03 1.39
C ALA A 15 -12.17 1.64 0.86
N LEU A 16 -13.19 1.61 0.00
CA LEU A 16 -13.56 0.42 -0.80
C LEU A 16 -12.60 0.23 -1.98
N THR A 17 -12.21 1.33 -2.61
CA THR A 17 -11.28 1.37 -3.74
C THR A 17 -10.18 2.39 -3.48
N PRO A 18 -8.94 2.13 -3.92
CA PRO A 18 -7.86 3.09 -3.77
C PRO A 18 -8.10 4.29 -4.72
N PRO A 19 -7.80 5.54 -4.29
CA PRO A 19 -7.83 6.70 -5.16
C PRO A 19 -6.87 6.56 -6.33
N VAL A 20 -7.11 7.34 -7.39
CA VAL A 20 -6.19 7.43 -8.52
C VAL A 20 -4.85 8.05 -8.08
N PRO A 21 -3.74 7.71 -8.74
CA PRO A 21 -2.41 8.19 -8.33
C PRO A 21 -2.32 9.71 -8.24
N GLU A 22 -2.92 10.44 -9.17
CA GLU A 22 -2.85 11.89 -9.29
C GLU A 22 -3.32 12.59 -8.02
N ASP A 23 -4.44 12.13 -7.44
CA ASP A 23 -5.00 12.67 -6.19
C ASP A 23 -4.09 12.37 -5.00
N MET A 24 -3.45 11.20 -4.98
CA MET A 24 -2.59 10.78 -3.89
C MET A 24 -1.25 11.50 -3.88
N LEU A 25 -0.75 11.93 -5.03
CA LEU A 25 0.48 12.71 -5.14
C LEU A 25 0.36 14.14 -4.59
N LEU A 26 -0.86 14.62 -4.33
CA LEU A 26 -1.12 15.89 -3.62
C LEU A 26 -0.88 15.77 -2.10
N HIS A 27 -0.65 14.56 -1.60
CA HIS A 27 -0.46 14.30 -0.18
C HIS A 27 0.99 13.95 0.16
N SER A 28 1.36 14.20 1.42
CA SER A 28 2.68 13.85 1.96
C SER A 28 2.97 12.36 1.81
N ASP A 29 4.26 12.01 1.77
CA ASP A 29 4.68 10.61 1.79
C ASP A 29 4.01 9.88 2.96
N ASP A 30 4.09 10.44 4.17
CA ASP A 30 3.52 9.83 5.37
C ASP A 30 2.01 9.56 5.27
N TYR A 31 1.23 10.48 4.73
CA TYR A 31 -0.19 10.21 4.47
C TYR A 31 -0.38 9.05 3.50
N ARG A 32 0.38 9.01 2.39
CA ARG A 32 0.29 7.93 1.39
C ARG A 32 0.69 6.58 1.99
N LYS A 33 1.74 6.53 2.82
CA LYS A 33 2.16 5.31 3.54
C LYS A 33 1.04 4.83 4.45
N GLY A 34 0.50 5.71 5.28
CA GLY A 34 -0.61 5.40 6.18
C GLY A 34 -1.83 4.87 5.43
N PHE A 35 -2.19 5.53 4.32
CA PHE A 35 -3.29 5.09 3.46
C PHE A 35 -3.10 3.66 2.94
N ILE A 36 -1.92 3.32 2.42
CA ILE A 36 -1.64 1.97 1.91
C ILE A 36 -1.76 0.93 3.03
N CYS A 37 -1.22 1.21 4.21
CA CYS A 37 -1.32 0.31 5.38
C CYS A 37 -2.77 0.08 5.78
N GLY A 38 -3.56 1.15 5.94
CA GLY A 38 -4.98 1.05 6.29
C GLY A 38 -5.81 0.30 5.23
N PHE A 39 -5.60 0.62 3.95
CA PHE A 39 -6.31 -0.02 2.85
C PHE A 39 -5.97 -1.51 2.73
N SER A 40 -4.69 -1.87 2.85
CA SER A 40 -4.25 -3.27 2.81
C SER A 40 -4.87 -4.07 3.94
N HIS A 41 -4.90 -3.53 5.16
CA HIS A 41 -5.53 -4.18 6.31
C HIS A 41 -7.03 -4.40 6.08
N ALA A 42 -7.76 -3.38 5.62
CA ALA A 42 -9.18 -3.52 5.29
C ALA A 42 -9.42 -4.54 4.18
N LEU A 43 -8.56 -4.57 3.15
CA LEU A 43 -8.65 -5.52 2.04
C LEU A 43 -8.42 -6.96 2.50
N GLU A 44 -7.42 -7.19 3.36
CA GLU A 44 -7.16 -8.50 3.96
C GLU A 44 -8.40 -9.02 4.68
N LYS A 45 -9.03 -8.19 5.54
CA LYS A 45 -10.23 -8.57 6.28
C LYS A 45 -11.43 -8.84 5.38
N ARG A 46 -11.62 -8.06 4.31
CA ARG A 46 -12.72 -8.27 3.35
C ARG A 46 -12.55 -9.53 2.51
N CYS A 47 -11.33 -9.82 2.06
CA CYS A 47 -11.05 -10.95 1.18
C CYS A 47 -10.65 -12.22 1.93
N ASN A 48 -10.40 -12.14 3.23
CA ASN A 48 -9.77 -13.18 4.04
C ASN A 48 -8.51 -13.76 3.38
N ASN A 49 -7.69 -12.89 2.78
CA ASN A 49 -6.52 -13.28 1.99
C ASN A 49 -5.40 -12.23 2.09
N VAL A 50 -4.39 -12.53 2.87
CA VAL A 50 -3.23 -11.67 3.11
C VAL A 50 -2.36 -11.49 1.87
N THR A 51 -2.21 -12.53 1.04
CA THR A 51 -1.43 -12.49 -0.20
C THR A 51 -1.98 -11.45 -1.16
N ILE A 52 -3.31 -11.42 -1.36
CA ILE A 52 -3.97 -10.41 -2.22
C ILE A 52 -3.78 -9.01 -1.66
N ALA A 53 -3.92 -8.84 -0.34
CA ALA A 53 -3.75 -7.55 0.32
C ALA A 53 -2.33 -7.00 0.15
N HIS A 54 -1.32 -7.82 0.46
CA HIS A 54 0.09 -7.46 0.32
C HIS A 54 0.48 -7.17 -1.13
N TYR A 55 0.02 -8.01 -2.08
CA TYR A 55 0.24 -7.76 -3.51
C TYR A 55 -0.33 -6.41 -3.94
N ARG A 56 -1.56 -6.10 -3.52
CA ARG A 56 -2.19 -4.83 -3.85
C ARG A 56 -1.47 -3.65 -3.19
N ALA A 57 -1.00 -3.80 -1.95
CA ALA A 57 -0.19 -2.79 -1.27
C ALA A 57 1.10 -2.50 -2.07
N GLY A 58 1.81 -3.53 -2.53
CA GLY A 58 3.00 -3.37 -3.38
C GLY A 58 2.73 -2.57 -4.65
N GLN A 59 1.62 -2.86 -5.35
CA GLN A 59 1.22 -2.11 -6.54
C GLN A 59 0.95 -0.63 -6.22
N LEU A 60 0.27 -0.35 -5.10
CA LEU A 60 -0.06 1.02 -4.69
C LEU A 60 1.17 1.81 -4.26
N THR A 61 2.14 1.18 -3.58
CA THR A 61 3.42 1.80 -3.22
C THR A 61 4.11 2.39 -4.45
N PHE A 62 4.23 1.62 -5.54
CA PHE A 62 4.82 2.13 -6.78
C PHE A 62 3.97 3.24 -7.40
N LYS A 63 2.65 3.03 -7.51
CA LYS A 63 1.73 4.00 -8.13
C LYS A 63 1.71 5.34 -7.38
N TYR A 64 1.82 5.31 -6.06
CA TYR A 64 1.86 6.51 -5.22
C TYR A 64 3.28 7.05 -5.03
N ARG A 65 4.24 6.63 -5.87
CA ARG A 65 5.62 7.15 -5.92
C ARG A 65 6.37 7.02 -4.59
N LEU A 66 6.09 5.97 -3.84
CA LEU A 66 6.83 5.59 -2.65
C LEU A 66 7.88 4.53 -3.01
N SER A 67 8.97 4.47 -2.26
CA SER A 67 9.99 3.44 -2.45
C SER A 67 9.52 2.10 -1.86
N GLN A 68 10.00 1.00 -2.43
CA GLN A 68 9.68 -0.33 -1.94
C GLN A 68 10.18 -0.52 -0.50
N GLU A 69 11.40 -0.03 -0.22
CA GLU A 69 12.10 -0.14 1.05
C GLU A 69 11.33 0.58 2.17
N GLN A 70 10.75 1.74 1.86
CA GLN A 70 9.95 2.52 2.81
C GLN A 70 8.73 1.76 3.33
N LEU A 71 8.19 0.81 2.56
CA LEU A 71 6.94 0.13 2.92
C LEU A 71 7.10 -1.36 3.21
N SER A 72 8.17 -2.00 2.73
CA SER A 72 8.39 -3.44 2.92
C SER A 72 8.42 -3.87 4.39
N GLU A 73 8.82 -2.97 5.30
CA GLU A 73 8.83 -3.25 6.75
C GLU A 73 7.44 -3.36 7.37
N PHE A 74 6.39 -2.83 6.73
CA PHE A 74 5.02 -2.96 7.21
C PHE A 74 4.32 -4.23 6.72
N PHE A 75 4.90 -4.89 5.72
CA PHE A 75 4.32 -6.07 5.07
C PHE A 75 5.29 -7.24 5.18
N ILE A 76 5.37 -7.81 6.38
CA ILE A 76 6.30 -8.89 6.71
C ILE A 76 5.57 -10.23 6.63
N ASP A 77 6.24 -11.26 6.12
CA ASP A 77 5.83 -12.64 6.35
C ASP A 77 6.26 -13.07 7.76
N ALA A 78 5.29 -13.36 8.62
CA ALA A 78 5.53 -13.71 10.02
C ALA A 78 6.38 -14.99 10.19
N ALA A 79 6.38 -15.89 9.21
CA ALA A 79 7.16 -17.13 9.28
C ALA A 79 8.65 -16.90 9.02
N GLU A 80 8.98 -15.96 8.14
CA GLU A 80 10.35 -15.74 7.65
C GLU A 80 10.99 -14.45 8.18
N ASN A 81 10.21 -13.61 8.86
CA ASN A 81 10.62 -12.28 9.32
C ASN A 81 11.26 -11.44 8.18
N SER A 82 10.72 -11.61 6.97
CA SER A 82 11.21 -11.02 5.73
C SER A 82 10.06 -10.27 5.03
N PRO A 83 10.35 -9.30 4.15
CA PRO A 83 9.31 -8.65 3.34
C PRO A 83 8.48 -9.68 2.57
N SER A 84 7.17 -9.53 2.63
CA SER A 84 6.22 -10.45 2.01
C SER A 84 6.51 -10.58 0.50
N PRO A 85 6.71 -11.81 -0.02
CA PRO A 85 6.95 -12.03 -1.45
C PRO A 85 5.85 -11.42 -2.33
N ALA A 86 4.59 -11.52 -1.88
CA ALA A 86 3.45 -10.94 -2.55
C ALA A 86 3.57 -9.41 -2.71
N PHE A 87 4.01 -8.71 -1.66
CA PHE A 87 4.25 -7.27 -1.72
C PHE A 87 5.32 -6.92 -2.75
N ILE A 88 6.44 -7.65 -2.72
CA ILE A 88 7.57 -7.45 -3.65
C ILE A 88 7.11 -7.68 -5.09
N ASP A 89 6.37 -8.76 -5.36
CA ASP A 89 5.86 -9.09 -6.67
C ASP A 89 4.84 -8.05 -7.17
N GLY A 90 3.97 -7.54 -6.29
CA GLY A 90 3.03 -6.48 -6.61
C GLY A 90 3.73 -5.18 -7.01
N TYR A 91 4.78 -4.79 -6.27
CA TYR A 91 5.58 -3.60 -6.58
C TYR A 91 6.30 -3.75 -7.93
N ARG A 92 6.96 -4.90 -8.16
CA ARG A 92 7.65 -5.20 -9.42
C ARG A 92 6.69 -5.24 -10.60
N ASN A 93 5.53 -5.88 -10.44
CA ASN A 93 4.51 -5.94 -11.48
C ASN A 93 4.03 -4.55 -11.90
N ALA A 94 3.72 -3.68 -10.93
CA ALA A 94 3.31 -2.31 -11.21
C ALA A 94 4.41 -1.49 -11.91
N LYS A 95 5.68 -1.78 -11.61
CA LYS A 95 6.83 -1.15 -12.28
C LYS A 95 7.01 -1.62 -13.72
N SER A 96 6.80 -2.91 -14.00
CA SER A 96 6.95 -3.49 -15.34
C SER A 96 5.82 -3.13 -16.29
N PHE A 97 4.64 -2.83 -15.75
CA PHE A 97 3.47 -2.40 -16.53
C PHE A 97 2.92 -1.07 -15.98
N PRO A 98 3.65 0.04 -16.18
CA PRO A 98 3.13 1.35 -15.83
C PRO A 98 1.92 1.62 -16.73
N VAL A 99 0.73 1.68 -16.14
CA VAL A 99 -0.47 2.10 -16.86
C VAL A 99 -0.19 3.51 -17.39
N SER A 100 -0.22 3.65 -18.71
CA SER A 100 0.16 4.86 -19.46
C SER A 100 -0.79 6.02 -19.22
#